data_AF-G2FPN7-F1
#
_entry.id   AF-G2FPN7-F1
#
_cell.length_a   1.000
_cell.length_b   1.000
_cell.length_c   1.000
_cell.angle_alpha   90.00
_cell.angle_beta   90.00
_cell.angle_gamma   90.00
#
_symmetry.space_group_name_H-M   'P 1'
#
loop_
_entity.id
_entity.type
_entity.pdbx_description
1 polymer ?
#
loop_
_entity_poly.entity_id
_entity_poly.type
_entity_poly.pdbx_seq_one_letter_code
_entity_poly.pdbx_strand_id
1 'polypeptide(L)'
;MIAQIEKELGDLQKQIDSLDNLLEQGVYSIEKYTARSSKLNEAISKQEEVLKQLEKANEQIIRQSVGLPIKIKLVTHVIQGYKETDDITIKNKLLKEILKKAVYYRETRSNKGIFKLKLDLHQM
;
A
#
# COMPACT_ATOMS: atom_id res chain seq x y z
N MET A 1 5.91 11.63 11.59
CA MET A 1 6.50 10.28 11.79
C MET A 1 7.61 10.02 10.77
N ILE A 2 7.35 10.02 9.46
CA ILE A 2 8.39 9.92 8.42
C ILE A 2 9.46 11.00 8.57
N ALA A 3 9.06 12.29 8.61
CA ALA A 3 9.99 13.40 8.81
C ALA A 3 10.83 13.33 10.10
N GLN A 4 10.31 12.66 11.14
CA GLN A 4 11.04 12.44 12.39
C GLN A 4 12.11 11.36 12.21
N ILE A 5 11.78 10.29 11.50
CA ILE A 5 12.72 9.21 11.15
C ILE A 5 13.83 9.70 10.23
N GLU A 6 13.51 10.52 9.23
CA GLU A 6 14.50 11.14 8.34
C GLU A 6 15.46 12.06 9.10
N LYS A 7 14.94 12.83 10.05
CA LYS A 7 15.77 13.66 10.93
C LYS A 7 16.70 12.81 11.79
N GLU A 8 16.19 11.74 12.39
CA GLU A 8 16.99 10.81 13.21
C GLU A 8 18.08 10.13 12.38
N LEU A 9 17.80 9.73 11.14
CA LEU A 9 18.81 9.23 10.20
C LEU A 9 19.88 10.28 9.90
N GLY A 10 19.49 11.53 9.66
CA GLY A 10 20.42 12.62 9.47
C GLY A 10 21.32 12.86 10.69
N ASP A 11 20.79 12.71 11.90
CA ASP A 11 21.57 12.84 13.13
C ASP A 11 22.49 11.63 13.37
N LEU A 12 22.08 10.41 12.99
CA LEU A 12 22.94 9.23 13.00
C LEU A 12 24.08 9.34 11.98
N GLN A 13 23.81 9.90 10.80
CA GLN A 13 24.85 10.13 9.80
C GLN A 13 25.91 11.13 10.29
N LYS A 14 25.49 12.22 10.93
CA LYS A 14 26.44 13.15 11.58
C LYS A 14 27.28 12.49 12.66
N GLN A 15 26.73 11.48 13.35
CA GLN A 15 27.50 10.71 14.33
C GLN A 15 28.57 9.84 13.66
N ILE A 16 28.31 9.27 12.48
CA ILE A 16 29.33 8.59 11.67
C ILE A 16 30.41 9.59 11.27
N ASP A 17 30.05 10.74 10.70
CA ASP A 17 31.02 11.75 10.25
C ASP A 17 31.91 12.24 11.42
N SER A 18 31.31 12.41 12.60
CA SER A 18 32.05 12.77 13.81
C SER A 18 33.00 11.66 14.26
N LEU A 19 32.60 10.40 14.08
CA LEU A 19 33.38 9.23 14.47
C LEU A 19 34.56 9.00 13.53
N ASP A 20 34.40 9.30 12.23
CA ASP A 20 35.48 9.35 11.25
C ASP A 20 36.50 10.43 11.60
N ASN A 21 36.04 11.66 11.89
CA ASN A 21 36.91 12.76 12.32
C ASN A 21 37.76 12.39 13.56
N LEU A 22 37.16 11.71 14.55
CA LEU A 22 37.85 11.28 15.77
C LEU A 22 38.89 10.18 15.51
N LEU A 23 38.66 9.32 14.51
CA LEU A 23 39.65 8.33 14.09
C LEU A 23 40.82 9.00 13.35
N GLU A 24 40.54 9.94 12.45
CA GLU A 24 41.55 10.70 11.71
C GLU A 24 42.44 11.54 12.64
N GLN A 25 41.87 12.10 13.71
CA GLN A 25 42.60 12.81 14.76
C GLN A 25 43.40 11.87 15.68
N GLY A 26 43.28 10.55 15.53
CA GLY A 26 43.95 9.55 16.37
C GLY A 26 43.42 9.47 17.81
N VAL A 27 42.31 10.14 18.12
CA VAL A 27 41.67 10.11 19.45
C VAL A 27 41.04 8.75 19.70
N TYR A 28 40.55 8.09 18.64
CA TYR A 28 39.95 6.77 18.70
C TYR A 28 40.93 5.68 18.24
N SER A 29 41.01 4.60 19.02
CA SER A 29 41.59 3.34 18.56
C SER A 29 40.71 2.71 17.48
N ILE A 30 41.33 1.97 16.54
CA ILE A 30 40.62 1.20 15.50
C ILE A 30 39.53 0.31 16.11
N GLU A 31 39.82 -0.40 17.21
CA GLU A 31 38.84 -1.28 17.87
C GLU A 31 37.58 -0.54 18.34
N LYS A 32 37.74 0.61 19.02
CA LYS A 32 36.62 1.47 19.45
C LYS A 32 35.84 2.02 18.26
N TYR A 33 36.53 2.41 17.21
CA TYR A 33 35.89 2.88 15.98
C TYR A 33 35.03 1.77 15.37
N THR A 34 35.60 0.59 15.13
CA THR A 34 34.91 -0.56 14.53
C THR A 34 33.69 -0.98 15.34
N ALA A 35 33.81 -1.07 16.67
CA ALA A 35 32.70 -1.47 17.53
C ALA A 35 31.53 -0.46 17.49
N ARG A 36 31.84 0.83 17.32
CA ARG A 36 30.84 1.90 17.37
C ARG A 36 30.26 2.22 16.00
N SER A 37 31.06 2.18 14.93
CA SER A 37 30.58 2.28 13.55
C SER A 37 29.67 1.11 13.18
N SER A 38 29.97 -0.11 13.64
CA SER A 38 29.09 -1.27 13.44
C SER A 38 27.71 -1.05 14.07
N LYS A 39 27.64 -0.55 15.32
CA LYS A 39 26.36 -0.27 16.00
C LYS A 39 25.57 0.85 15.33
N LEU A 40 26.25 1.91 14.89
CA LEU A 40 25.60 3.01 14.17
C LEU A 40 25.06 2.56 12.83
N ASN A 41 25.84 1.79 12.07
CA ASN A 41 25.39 1.24 10.78
C ASN A 41 24.20 0.29 10.95
N GLU A 42 24.20 -0.56 11.99
CA GLU A 42 23.04 -1.41 12.29
C GLU A 42 21.79 -0.58 12.61
N ALA A 43 21.93 0.49 13.40
CA ALA A 43 20.83 1.40 13.71
C ALA A 43 20.31 2.11 12.46
N ILE A 44 21.21 2.60 11.60
CA ILE A 44 20.87 3.25 10.32
C ILE A 44 20.10 2.26 9.43
N SER A 45 20.64 1.07 9.18
CA SER A 45 19.99 0.08 8.31
C SER A 45 18.60 -0.33 8.82
N LYS A 46 18.45 -0.49 10.14
CA LYS A 46 17.14 -0.80 10.74
C LYS A 46 16.14 0.34 10.51
N GLN A 47 16.59 1.58 10.66
CA GLN A 47 15.73 2.74 10.54
C GLN A 47 15.38 3.05 9.08
N GLU A 48 16.30 2.83 8.14
CA GLU A 48 16.04 2.89 6.69
C GLU A 48 15.00 1.86 6.24
N GLU A 49 15.08 0.62 6.76
CA GLU A 49 14.10 -0.41 6.44
C GLU A 49 12.70 -0.03 6.94
N VAL A 50 12.61 0.55 8.15
CA VAL A 50 11.33 1.06 8.68
C VAL A 50 10.81 2.22 7.85
N LEU A 51 11.67 3.17 7.44
CA LEU A 51 11.30 4.29 6.60
C LEU A 51 10.70 3.80 5.27
N LYS A 52 11.41 2.90 4.59
CA LYS A 52 10.97 2.29 3.33
C LYS A 52 9.62 1.59 3.44
N GLN A 53 9.37 0.88 4.54
CA GLN A 53 8.09 0.23 4.79
C GLN A 53 6.96 1.25 4.99
N LEU A 54 7.21 2.33 5.72
CA LEU A 54 6.23 3.39 5.95
C LEU A 54 5.92 4.17 4.67
N GLU A 55 6.92 4.46 3.84
CA GLU A 55 6.74 5.11 2.54
C GLU A 55 5.89 4.26 1.61
N LYS A 56 6.19 2.95 1.52
CA LYS A 56 5.41 2.01 0.72
C LYS A 56 3.95 1.93 1.18
N ALA A 57 3.73 1.91 2.50
CA ALA A 57 2.38 1.93 3.07
C ALA A 57 1.65 3.24 2.74
N ASN A 58 2.33 4.38 2.85
CA ASN A 58 1.78 5.69 2.53
C ASN A 58 1.38 5.79 1.05
N GLU A 59 2.24 5.35 0.13
CA GLU A 59 1.90 5.31 -1.29
C GLU A 59 0.68 4.41 -1.56
N GLN A 60 0.57 3.27 -0.88
CA GLN A 60 -0.58 2.38 -1.05
C GLN A 60 -1.87 3.05 -0.56
N ILE A 61 -1.82 3.77 0.55
CA ILE A 61 -2.95 4.56 1.06
C ILE A 61 -3.33 5.65 0.06
N ILE A 62 -2.37 6.40 -0.49
CA ILE A 62 -2.61 7.44 -1.49
C ILE A 62 -3.25 6.86 -2.75
N ARG A 63 -2.71 5.74 -3.26
CA ARG A 63 -3.29 5.04 -4.42
C ARG A 63 -4.73 4.62 -4.15
N GLN A 64 -5.02 4.11 -2.97
CA GLN A 64 -6.38 3.75 -2.56
C GLN A 64 -7.28 4.97 -2.41
N SER A 65 -6.79 6.06 -1.82
CA SER A 65 -7.57 7.28 -1.55
C SER A 65 -7.89 8.05 -2.82
N VAL A 66 -7.02 8.05 -3.83
CA VAL A 66 -7.29 8.65 -5.14
C VAL A 66 -8.21 7.75 -5.97
N GLY A 67 -8.04 6.43 -5.87
CA GLY A 67 -8.90 5.47 -6.58
C GLY A 67 -10.34 5.45 -6.06
N LEU A 68 -10.56 5.62 -4.75
CA LEU A 68 -11.88 5.45 -4.14
C LEU A 68 -12.95 6.45 -4.64
N PRO A 69 -12.70 7.77 -4.73
CA PRO A 69 -13.66 8.72 -5.29
C PRO A 69 -14.03 8.43 -6.74
N ILE A 70 -13.05 8.04 -7.57
CA ILE A 70 -13.27 7.67 -8.98
C ILE A 70 -14.16 6.43 -9.06
N LYS A 71 -13.91 5.42 -8.22
CA LYS A 71 -14.72 4.20 -8.13
C LYS A 71 -16.16 4.50 -7.72
N ILE A 72 -16.34 5.29 -6.66
CA ILE A 72 -17.66 5.69 -6.18
C ILE A 72 -18.43 6.40 -7.29
N LYS A 73 -17.77 7.32 -8.02
CA LYS A 73 -18.39 8.04 -9.14
C LYS A 73 -18.83 7.10 -10.26
N LEU A 74 -17.98 6.16 -10.66
CA LEU A 74 -18.32 5.18 -11.70
C LEU A 74 -19.49 4.29 -11.29
N VAL A 75 -19.45 3.72 -10.08
CA VAL A 75 -20.53 2.87 -9.57
C VAL A 75 -21.84 3.65 -9.46
N THR A 76 -21.78 4.91 -9.00
CA THR A 76 -22.96 5.79 -8.93
C THR A 76 -23.54 6.02 -10.31
N HIS A 77 -22.70 6.33 -11.31
CA HIS A 77 -23.15 6.54 -12.69
C HIS A 77 -23.81 5.29 -13.28
N VAL A 78 -23.21 4.12 -13.06
CA VAL A 78 -23.75 2.83 -13.54
C VAL A 78 -25.10 2.53 -12.89
N ILE A 79 -25.25 2.71 -11.57
CA ILE A 79 -26.53 2.48 -10.86
C ILE A 79 -27.60 3.46 -11.35
N GLN A 80 -27.24 4.73 -11.53
CA GLN A 80 -28.15 5.77 -12.02
C GLN A 80 -28.64 5.43 -13.44
N GLY A 81 -27.71 5.21 -14.38
CA GLY A 81 -28.04 4.90 -15.77
C GLY A 81 -28.81 3.59 -15.90
N TYR A 82 -28.55 2.60 -15.04
CA TYR A 82 -29.28 1.33 -15.05
C TYR A 82 -30.76 1.52 -14.66
N LYS A 83 -31.06 2.47 -13.77
CA LYS A 83 -32.44 2.80 -13.37
C LYS A 83 -33.17 3.67 -14.39
N GLU A 84 -32.44 4.49 -15.16
CA GLU A 84 -33.01 5.48 -16.09
C GLU A 84 -33.36 4.92 -17.48
N THR A 85 -32.82 3.76 -17.83
CA THR A 85 -33.11 3.11 -19.12
C THR A 85 -33.96 1.85 -18.92
N ASP A 86 -34.79 1.51 -19.90
CA ASP A 86 -35.47 0.21 -19.99
C ASP A 86 -34.87 -0.71 -21.05
N ASP A 87 -33.91 -0.21 -21.84
CA ASP A 87 -33.21 -1.01 -22.83
C ASP A 87 -32.28 -2.02 -22.15
N ILE A 88 -32.61 -3.30 -22.33
CA ILE A 88 -31.89 -4.45 -21.79
C ILE A 88 -30.43 -4.47 -22.27
N THR A 89 -30.17 -4.01 -23.49
CA THR A 89 -28.83 -3.95 -24.08
C THR A 89 -27.97 -2.93 -23.33
N ILE A 90 -28.52 -1.75 -23.05
CA ILE A 90 -27.83 -0.68 -22.33
C ILE A 90 -27.60 -1.10 -20.87
N LYS A 91 -28.61 -1.71 -20.22
CA LYS A 91 -28.49 -2.28 -18.86
C LYS A 91 -27.33 -3.26 -18.74
N ASN A 92 -27.22 -4.20 -19.70
CA ASN A 92 -26.12 -5.17 -19.71
C ASN A 92 -24.76 -4.53 -19.95
N LYS A 93 -24.69 -3.49 -20.78
CA LYS A 93 -23.45 -2.74 -21.00
C LYS A 93 -22.98 -2.06 -19.71
N LEU A 94 -23.86 -1.34 -19.03
CA LEU A 94 -23.57 -0.66 -17.77
C LEU A 94 -23.11 -1.63 -16.67
N LEU A 95 -23.78 -2.78 -16.52
CA LEU A 95 -23.38 -3.80 -15.53
C LEU A 95 -21.98 -4.38 -15.82
N LYS A 96 -21.63 -4.56 -17.10
CA LYS A 96 -20.31 -5.07 -17.50
C LYS A 96 -19.17 -4.09 -17.21
N GLU A 97 -19.45 -2.80 -17.03
CA GLU A 97 -18.42 -1.83 -16.64
C GLU A 97 -17.93 -2.05 -15.19
N ILE A 98 -18.79 -2.56 -14.30
CA ILE A 98 -18.45 -2.81 -12.90
C ILE A 98 -18.15 -4.28 -12.60
N LEU A 99 -18.80 -5.22 -13.30
CA LEU A 99 -18.67 -6.66 -13.06
C LEU A 99 -17.54 -7.27 -13.89
N LYS A 100 -16.58 -7.90 -13.22
CA LYS A 100 -15.51 -8.68 -13.86
C LYS A 100 -15.95 -10.12 -14.13
N LYS A 101 -16.63 -10.73 -13.16
CA LYS A 101 -17.05 -12.12 -13.24
C LYS A 101 -18.31 -12.34 -12.40
N ALA A 102 -19.22 -13.17 -12.90
CA ALA A 102 -20.35 -13.68 -12.13
C ALA A 102 -20.30 -15.21 -12.15
N VAL A 103 -20.28 -15.83 -10.97
CA VAL A 103 -20.30 -17.27 -10.79
C VAL A 103 -21.63 -17.65 -10.17
N TYR A 104 -22.45 -18.39 -10.90
CA TYR A 104 -23.63 -19.03 -10.35
C TYR A 104 -23.28 -20.47 -9.99
N TYR A 105 -23.72 -20.92 -8.82
CA TYR A 105 -23.53 -22.31 -8.42
C TYR A 105 -24.71 -22.80 -7.58
N ARG A 106 -24.91 -24.11 -7.62
CA ARG A 106 -25.92 -24.80 -6.84
C ARG A 106 -25.24 -25.53 -5.70
N GLU A 107 -25.66 -25.25 -4.47
CA GLU A 107 -25.17 -25.95 -3.29
C GLU A 107 -25.79 -27.36 -3.25
N THR A 108 -24.97 -28.39 -3.10
CA THR A 108 -25.38 -29.79 -3.26
C THR A 108 -26.46 -30.20 -2.26
N ARG A 109 -27.44 -30.98 -2.74
CA ARG A 109 -28.56 -31.59 -1.99
C ARG A 109 -29.59 -30.64 -1.35
N SER A 110 -29.68 -29.37 -1.75
CA SER A 110 -30.88 -28.58 -1.44
C SER A 110 -32.06 -28.96 -2.37
N ASN A 111 -33.17 -29.36 -1.76
CA ASN A 111 -34.38 -29.86 -2.41
C ASN A 111 -35.31 -28.76 -2.97
N LYS A 112 -34.80 -27.53 -3.15
CA LYS A 112 -35.54 -26.43 -3.79
C LYS A 112 -34.53 -25.68 -4.64
N GLY A 113 -34.89 -25.32 -5.88
CA GLY A 113 -34.01 -24.74 -6.92
C GLY A 113 -33.39 -23.38 -6.58
N ILE A 114 -32.67 -23.29 -5.46
CA ILE A 114 -31.99 -22.11 -4.95
C ILE A 114 -30.58 -22.11 -5.54
N PHE A 115 -30.30 -21.09 -6.35
CA PHE A 115 -28.99 -20.82 -6.90
C PHE A 115 -28.32 -19.70 -6.09
N LYS A 116 -27.02 -19.84 -5.83
CA LYS A 116 -26.22 -18.75 -5.25
C LYS A 116 -25.46 -18.05 -6.38
N LEU A 117 -25.44 -16.73 -6.32
CA LEU A 117 -24.69 -15.89 -7.25
C LEU A 117 -23.54 -15.22 -6.49
N LYS A 118 -22.32 -15.43 -6.97
CA LYS A 118 -21.12 -14.72 -6.52
C LYS A 118 -20.70 -13.74 -7.61
N LEU A 119 -20.62 -12.46 -7.25
CA LEU A 119 -20.22 -11.40 -8.16
C LEU A 119 -18.82 -10.93 -7.78
N ASP A 120 -17.88 -11.03 -8.71
CA ASP A 120 -16.57 -10.42 -8.59
C ASP A 120 -16.58 -9.13 -9.41
N LEU A 121 -16.38 -8.01 -8.72
CA LEU A 121 -16.22 -6.71 -9.35
C LEU A 121 -14.82 -6.59 -9.95
N HIS A 122 -14.64 -5.68 -10.90
CA HIS A 122 -13.29 -5.31 -11.33
C HIS A 122 -12.48 -4.91 -10.10
N GLN A 123 -11.24 -5.42 -10.00
CA GLN A 123 -10.25 -4.83 -9.11
C GLN A 123 -9.91 -3.47 -9.69
N MET A 124 -10.76 -2.50 -9.37
CA MET A 124 -10.46 -1.08 -9.47
C MET A 124 -9.74 -0.70 -8.20
#